data_AF-A0A2R5L4C2-F1
#
_entry.id   AF-A0A2R5L4C2-F1
#
_cell.length_a   1.000
_cell.length_b   1.000
_cell.length_c   1.000
_cell.angle_alpha   90.00
_cell.angle_beta   90.00
_cell.angle_gamma   90.00
#
_symmetry.space_group_name_H-M   'P 1'
#
loop_
_entity.id
_entity.type
_entity.pdbx_description
1 polymer ?
#
loop_
_entity_poly.entity_id
_entity_poly.type
_entity_poly.pdbx_seq_one_letter_code
_entity_poly.pdbx_strand_id
1 'polypeptide(L)'
;MSVIIVFALLAALLGDPVNGCIKYACTEDEIILLTDRIKYNDRWLTCSYFAKPGRDCPCWLTENRGDKCWDMAHAADGKCFRGKCYNKYAYDHLTKDQRINTASPCPGAHDYLFNSRGAFGCKYYCKKSPHKIVNRPDGHQCLNPSTAHPGGCYGGNCHKNYLWKD
;
A
#
# COMPACT_ATOMS: atom_id res chain seq x y z
N MET A 1 31.77 43.95 -28.76
CA MET A 1 31.07 44.11 -27.48
C MET A 1 29.70 43.50 -27.63
N SER A 2 29.38 42.53 -26.77
CA SER A 2 28.01 42.23 -26.31
C SER A 2 27.13 41.50 -27.35
N VAL A 3 26.44 40.39 -27.11
CA VAL A 3 25.95 39.75 -25.88
C VAL A 3 25.80 38.25 -26.18
N ILE A 4 26.48 37.44 -25.36
CA ILE A 4 26.14 36.06 -25.03
C ILE A 4 24.67 36.05 -24.61
N ILE A 5 23.80 35.24 -25.23
CA ILE A 5 22.60 34.58 -24.65
C ILE A 5 21.78 34.03 -25.83
N VAL A 6 22.19 32.89 -26.38
CA VAL A 6 21.32 32.02 -27.19
C VAL A 6 21.48 30.58 -26.69
N PHE A 7 21.37 30.39 -25.38
CA PHE A 7 21.40 29.06 -24.76
C PHE A 7 20.45 28.94 -23.55
N ALA A 8 19.50 29.86 -23.39
CA ALA A 8 18.53 29.79 -22.29
C ALA A 8 17.13 29.30 -22.71
N LEU A 9 16.85 29.15 -24.01
CA LEU A 9 15.49 28.84 -24.50
C LEU A 9 15.26 27.37 -24.89
N LEU A 10 16.28 26.49 -24.86
CA LEU A 10 16.07 25.06 -25.12
C LEU A 10 15.90 24.19 -23.86
N ALA A 11 16.26 24.69 -22.67
CA ALA A 11 16.12 23.90 -21.44
C ALA A 11 14.70 23.95 -20.83
N ALA A 12 13.87 24.91 -21.23
CA ALA A 12 12.49 25.02 -20.73
C ALA A 12 11.47 24.12 -21.48
N LEU A 13 11.88 23.49 -22.58
CA LEU A 13 11.05 22.53 -23.34
C LEU A 13 11.36 21.06 -22.98
N LEU A 14 12.35 20.83 -22.12
CA LEU A 14 12.56 19.56 -21.43
C LEU A 14 12.03 19.68 -19.99
N GLY A 15 10.84 20.27 -19.84
CA GLY A 15 10.00 19.90 -18.72
C GLY A 15 9.78 18.41 -18.89
N ASP A 16 10.58 17.60 -18.19
CA ASP A 16 10.30 16.20 -17.98
C ASP A 16 8.80 16.12 -17.77
N PRO A 17 8.05 15.30 -18.54
CA PRO A 17 6.74 14.94 -18.09
C PRO A 17 7.02 14.22 -16.78
N VAL A 18 6.96 14.99 -15.68
CA VAL A 18 6.61 14.45 -14.40
C VAL A 18 5.30 13.78 -14.75
N ASN A 19 5.34 12.47 -14.99
CA ASN A 19 4.18 11.59 -15.10
C ASN A 19 3.57 11.57 -13.70
N GLY A 20 3.19 12.75 -13.22
CA GLY A 20 2.53 13.03 -11.98
C GLY A 20 1.17 12.45 -12.18
N CYS A 21 1.02 11.23 -11.70
CA CYS A 21 -0.25 10.55 -11.74
C CYS A 21 -1.19 11.33 -10.84
N ILE A 22 -2.01 12.18 -11.46
CA ILE A 22 -3.11 12.84 -10.80
C ILE A 22 -4.05 11.71 -10.37
N LYS A 23 -4.32 11.61 -9.07
CA LYS A 23 -5.13 10.54 -8.49
C LYS A 23 -6.60 10.77 -8.87
N TYR A 24 -7.17 9.88 -9.68
CA TYR A 24 -8.59 9.90 -10.05
C TYR A 24 -9.35 8.76 -9.37
N ALA A 25 -10.58 9.03 -8.93
CA ALA A 25 -11.53 7.96 -8.63
C ALA A 25 -11.89 7.23 -9.94
N CYS A 26 -12.01 5.90 -9.91
CA CYS A 26 -12.41 5.14 -11.10
C CYS A 26 -13.87 5.45 -11.47
N THR A 27 -14.21 5.33 -12.77
CA THR A 27 -15.59 5.36 -13.28
C THR A 27 -16.25 3.99 -13.15
N GLU A 28 -17.59 3.92 -13.22
CA GLU A 28 -18.35 2.66 -13.09
C GLU A 28 -18.02 1.63 -14.19
N ASP A 29 -17.60 2.09 -15.37
CA ASP A 29 -17.22 1.24 -16.51
C ASP A 29 -15.80 0.63 -16.41
N GLU A 30 -15.04 0.95 -15.36
CA GLU A 30 -13.65 0.52 -15.25
C GLU A 30 -13.54 -0.95 -14.83
N ILE A 31 -12.93 -1.79 -15.67
CA ILE A 31 -12.68 -3.21 -15.37
C ILE A 31 -11.82 -3.35 -14.11
N ILE A 32 -12.35 -4.03 -13.09
CA ILE A 32 -11.64 -4.35 -11.85
C ILE A 32 -10.76 -5.60 -12.07
N LEU A 33 -9.44 -5.43 -12.02
CA LEU A 33 -8.47 -6.52 -12.13
C LEU A 33 -7.99 -7.03 -10.77
N LEU A 34 -8.28 -6.29 -9.71
CA LEU A 34 -7.96 -6.67 -8.34
C LEU A 34 -9.18 -7.28 -7.66
N THR A 35 -9.36 -8.59 -7.82
CA THR A 35 -10.52 -9.32 -7.29
C THR A 35 -10.32 -9.71 -5.82
N ASP A 36 -9.09 -10.02 -5.43
CA ASP A 36 -8.75 -10.40 -4.07
C ASP A 36 -8.24 -9.22 -3.26
N ARG A 37 -8.67 -9.18 -2.01
CA ARG A 37 -8.50 -8.04 -1.13
C ARG A 37 -7.86 -8.51 0.18
N ILE A 38 -6.78 -7.85 0.60
CA ILE A 38 -6.01 -8.28 1.79
C ILE A 38 -6.78 -7.92 3.07
N LYS A 39 -7.13 -8.98 3.81
CA LYS A 39 -7.76 -8.92 5.14
C LYS A 39 -6.85 -9.48 6.23
N TYR A 40 -7.12 -9.08 7.47
CA TYR A 40 -6.65 -9.75 8.68
C TYR A 40 -7.85 -10.00 9.58
N ASN A 41 -8.07 -11.25 10.02
CA ASN A 41 -9.24 -11.67 10.82
C ASN A 41 -10.56 -11.09 10.26
N ASP A 42 -10.81 -11.33 8.96
CA ASP A 42 -12.01 -10.91 8.21
C ASP A 42 -12.30 -9.40 8.16
N ARG A 43 -11.31 -8.56 8.49
CA ARG A 43 -11.41 -7.10 8.36
C ARG A 43 -10.40 -6.56 7.38
N TRP A 44 -10.77 -5.49 6.68
CA TRP A 44 -9.94 -4.81 5.72
C TRP A 44 -8.70 -4.16 6.37
N LEU A 45 -7.52 -4.35 5.77
CA LEU A 45 -6.31 -3.61 6.18
C LEU A 45 -6.27 -2.19 5.61
N THR A 46 -7.04 -1.93 4.55
CA THR A 46 -7.20 -0.61 3.93
C THR A 46 -8.59 -0.52 3.32
N CYS A 47 -9.18 0.67 3.36
CA CYS A 47 -10.52 0.93 2.82
C CYS A 47 -10.46 1.51 1.39
N SER A 48 -9.28 1.58 0.79
CA SER A 48 -9.06 2.03 -0.60
C SER A 48 -8.23 1.01 -1.36
N TYR A 49 -8.42 0.98 -2.67
CA TYR A 49 -7.61 0.14 -3.56
C TYR A 49 -7.52 0.62 -4.97
N PHE A 50 -6.48 0.17 -5.66
CA PHE A 50 -6.33 0.40 -7.08
C PHE A 50 -6.96 -0.75 -7.86
N ALA A 51 -7.93 -0.43 -8.73
CA ALA A 51 -8.62 -1.43 -9.56
C ALA A 51 -7.67 -2.11 -10.57
N LYS A 52 -6.62 -1.39 -11.00
CA LYS A 52 -5.59 -1.85 -11.94
C LYS A 52 -4.18 -1.57 -11.39
N PRO A 53 -3.68 -2.39 -10.44
CA PRO A 53 -2.44 -2.12 -9.71
C PRO A 53 -1.18 -2.08 -10.59
N GLY A 54 -1.27 -2.59 -11.83
CA GLY A 54 -0.17 -2.61 -12.79
C GLY A 54 0.05 -1.32 -13.59
N ARG A 55 -0.87 -0.35 -13.54
CA ARG A 55 -0.80 0.89 -14.31
C ARG A 55 0.05 1.95 -13.62
N ASP A 56 0.71 2.78 -14.42
CA ASP A 56 1.54 3.86 -13.89
C ASP A 56 0.69 5.00 -13.32
N CYS A 57 -0.48 5.29 -13.92
CA CYS A 57 -1.50 6.20 -13.38
C CYS A 57 -2.72 5.43 -12.86
N PRO A 58 -2.72 5.04 -11.57
CA PRO A 58 -3.72 4.12 -11.08
C PRO A 58 -4.95 4.87 -10.57
N CYS A 59 -6.13 4.49 -11.05
CA CYS A 59 -7.40 4.92 -10.47
C CYS A 59 -7.73 4.09 -9.24
N TRP A 60 -8.38 4.70 -8.26
CA TRP A 60 -8.74 4.02 -7.01
C TRP A 60 -10.25 3.92 -6.79
N LEU A 61 -10.61 2.92 -6.01
CA LEU A 61 -11.95 2.62 -5.50
C LEU A 61 -11.90 2.52 -3.98
N THR A 62 -13.07 2.55 -3.34
CA THR A 62 -13.22 2.38 -1.90
C THR A 62 -14.04 1.15 -1.56
N GLU A 63 -13.76 0.57 -0.41
CA GLU A 63 -14.68 -0.38 0.23
C GLU A 63 -15.98 0.32 0.62
N ASN A 64 -17.03 -0.47 0.86
CA ASN A 64 -18.34 0.08 1.23
C ASN A 64 -18.26 0.83 2.55
N ARG A 65 -19.08 1.86 2.65
CA ARG A 65 -19.19 2.64 3.89
C ARG A 65 -19.68 1.72 5.02
N GLY A 66 -18.95 1.71 6.13
CA GLY A 66 -19.25 0.87 7.30
C GLY A 66 -18.59 -0.51 7.30
N ASP A 67 -17.95 -0.92 6.21
CA ASP A 67 -17.23 -2.21 6.17
C ASP A 67 -16.16 -2.29 7.27
N LYS A 68 -16.05 -3.46 7.90
CA LYS A 68 -15.14 -3.67 9.03
C LYS A 68 -13.68 -3.57 8.58
N CYS A 69 -12.91 -2.73 9.25
CA CYS A 69 -11.50 -2.52 8.95
C CYS A 69 -10.63 -2.47 10.22
N TRP A 70 -9.32 -2.45 10.01
CA TRP A 70 -8.29 -2.18 11.02
C TRP A 70 -7.70 -0.79 10.81
N ASP A 71 -7.78 0.07 11.83
CA ASP A 71 -7.13 1.37 11.82
C ASP A 71 -5.64 1.21 12.11
N MET A 72 -4.88 1.09 11.02
CA MET A 72 -3.45 0.88 11.05
C MET A 72 -2.65 2.11 11.51
N ALA A 73 -3.25 3.31 11.61
CA ALA A 73 -2.54 4.49 12.09
C ALA A 73 -2.03 4.30 13.54
N HIS A 74 -2.71 3.48 14.32
CA HIS A 74 -2.42 3.19 15.73
C HIS A 74 -1.77 1.81 15.96
N ALA A 75 -1.53 1.03 14.90
CA ALA A 75 -0.90 -0.28 15.04
C ALA A 75 0.57 -0.14 15.50
N ALA A 76 1.06 -1.13 16.24
CA ALA A 76 2.45 -1.18 16.67
C ALA A 76 3.39 -1.50 15.49
N ASP A 77 4.59 -0.92 15.55
CA ASP A 77 5.66 -1.17 14.58
C ASP A 77 6.27 -2.57 14.74
N GLY A 78 6.77 -3.12 13.64
CA GLY A 78 7.39 -4.44 13.61
C GLY A 78 8.20 -4.70 12.35
N LYS A 79 8.62 -5.96 12.21
CA LYS A 79 9.32 -6.49 11.04
C LYS A 79 8.66 -7.74 10.51
N CYS A 80 8.66 -7.85 9.18
CA CYS A 80 8.11 -9.00 8.49
C CYS A 80 9.01 -10.23 8.65
N PHE A 81 8.44 -11.36 9.02
CA PHE A 81 9.09 -12.67 8.92
C PHE A 81 8.08 -13.70 8.43
N ARG A 82 8.37 -14.33 7.28
CA ARG A 82 7.50 -15.33 6.61
C ARG A 82 6.06 -14.86 6.45
N GLY A 83 5.89 -13.59 6.07
CA GLY A 83 4.57 -12.98 5.81
C GLY A 83 3.79 -12.54 7.06
N LYS A 84 4.39 -12.56 8.25
CA LYS A 84 3.78 -12.07 9.49
C LYS A 84 4.58 -10.90 10.06
N CYS A 85 3.89 -9.92 10.66
CA CYS A 85 4.50 -8.77 11.30
C CYS A 85 4.76 -9.06 12.77
N TYR A 86 6.01 -9.07 13.20
CA TYR A 86 6.42 -9.29 14.59
C TYR A 86 7.03 -8.03 15.18
N ASN A 87 6.83 -7.79 16.47
CA ASN A 87 7.60 -6.74 17.16
C ASN A 87 9.10 -7.07 17.11
N LYS A 88 9.95 -6.07 17.37
CA LYS A 88 11.41 -6.19 17.26
C LYS A 88 11.98 -7.36 18.06
N TYR A 89 11.60 -7.49 19.33
CA TYR A 89 12.09 -8.55 20.21
C TYR A 89 11.75 -9.95 19.68
N ALA A 90 10.49 -10.18 19.30
CA ALA A 90 10.05 -11.45 18.74
C ALA A 90 10.71 -11.74 17.39
N TYR A 91 10.88 -10.73 16.54
CA TYR A 91 11.59 -10.86 15.28
C TYR A 91 13.04 -11.31 15.49
N ASP A 92 13.79 -10.61 16.34
CA ASP A 92 15.21 -10.90 16.60
C ASP A 92 15.38 -12.33 17.17
N HIS A 93 14.47 -12.75 18.05
CA HIS A 93 14.47 -14.12 18.59
C HIS A 93 14.13 -15.18 17.54
N LEU A 94 13.09 -14.96 16.73
CA LEU A 94 12.64 -15.92 15.70
C LEU A 94 13.63 -16.05 14.54
N THR A 95 14.42 -15.01 14.29
CA THR A 95 15.36 -14.95 13.17
C THR A 95 16.78 -15.35 13.55
N LYS A 96 17.07 -15.47 14.85
CA LYS A 96 18.33 -16.01 15.35
C LYS A 96 18.55 -17.40 14.74
N ASP A 97 19.60 -17.51 13.94
CA ASP A 97 20.01 -18.74 13.24
C ASP A 97 19.08 -19.21 12.10
N GLN A 98 18.16 -18.35 11.63
CA GLN A 98 17.33 -18.64 10.46
C GLN A 98 17.89 -17.98 9.20
N ARG A 99 17.74 -18.67 8.06
CA ARG A 99 17.94 -18.05 6.75
C ARG A 99 16.80 -17.06 6.48
N ILE A 100 17.17 -15.81 6.25
CA ILE A 100 16.24 -14.70 5.99
C ILE A 100 16.08 -14.54 4.47
N ASN A 101 14.83 -14.48 4.00
CA ASN A 101 14.54 -14.20 2.61
C ASN A 101 14.21 -12.73 2.38
N THR A 102 15.22 -11.95 2.03
CA THR A 102 15.08 -10.51 1.73
C THR A 102 14.72 -10.23 0.27
N ALA A 103 14.57 -11.27 -0.57
CA ALA A 103 14.24 -11.10 -1.97
C ALA A 103 12.73 -10.85 -2.15
N SER A 104 12.40 -9.80 -2.93
CA SER A 104 11.03 -9.54 -3.33
C SER A 104 10.57 -10.57 -4.37
N PRO A 105 9.45 -11.29 -4.15
CA PRO A 105 8.97 -12.30 -5.10
C PRO A 105 8.49 -11.68 -6.43
N CYS A 106 8.12 -10.41 -6.41
CA CYS A 106 7.71 -9.64 -7.59
C CYS A 106 7.84 -8.13 -7.32
N PRO A 107 7.82 -7.27 -8.36
CA PRO A 107 7.64 -5.83 -8.17
C PRO A 107 6.30 -5.53 -7.49
N GLY A 108 6.31 -4.63 -6.49
CA GLY A 108 5.09 -4.22 -5.78
C GLY A 108 4.23 -3.27 -6.58
N ALA A 109 2.92 -3.44 -6.47
CA ALA A 109 1.96 -2.48 -6.98
C ALA A 109 1.76 -1.30 -6.00
N HIS A 110 1.17 -0.21 -6.49
CA HIS A 110 0.53 0.74 -5.60
C HIS A 110 -0.74 0.09 -5.03
N ASP A 111 -0.91 0.07 -3.70
CA ASP A 111 -1.94 -0.77 -3.07
C ASP A 111 -2.59 -0.24 -1.78
N TYR A 112 -2.25 0.97 -1.33
CA TYR A 112 -2.73 1.56 -0.06
C TYR A 112 -2.48 0.70 1.19
N LEU A 113 -1.61 -0.33 1.11
CA LEU A 113 -1.28 -1.22 2.23
C LEU A 113 0.01 -0.78 2.94
N PHE A 114 0.23 0.52 3.01
CA PHE A 114 1.36 1.11 3.71
C PHE A 114 1.07 2.55 4.09
N ASN A 115 1.81 3.06 5.08
CA ASN A 115 1.95 4.48 5.36
C ASN A 115 3.44 4.80 5.63
N SER A 116 3.73 6.01 6.10
CA SER A 116 5.10 6.44 6.43
C SER A 116 5.80 5.57 7.48
N ARG A 117 5.05 4.79 8.28
CA ARG A 117 5.58 3.91 9.33
C ARG A 117 5.86 2.49 8.84
N GLY A 118 5.25 2.06 7.73
CA GLY A 118 5.52 0.75 7.12
C GLY A 118 4.31 0.10 6.46
N ALA A 119 4.52 -1.15 6.02
CA ALA A 119 3.49 -1.95 5.34
C ALA A 119 2.49 -2.57 6.33
N PHE A 120 1.23 -2.69 5.93
CA PHE A 120 0.19 -3.28 6.78
C PHE A 120 0.22 -4.80 6.67
N GLY A 121 0.53 -5.51 7.77
CA GLY A 121 0.40 -6.97 7.84
C GLY A 121 1.32 -7.80 6.93
N CYS A 122 2.41 -7.21 6.40
CA CYS A 122 3.46 -7.90 5.63
C CYS A 122 3.01 -8.55 4.31
N LYS A 123 1.95 -8.06 3.69
CA LYS A 123 1.51 -8.50 2.37
C LYS A 123 1.46 -7.33 1.39
N TYR A 124 1.47 -7.63 0.11
CA TYR A 124 1.27 -6.65 -0.97
C TYR A 124 0.80 -7.37 -2.25
N TYR A 125 0.31 -6.61 -3.23
CA TYR A 125 -0.05 -7.15 -4.54
C TYR A 125 1.10 -7.01 -5.52
N CYS A 126 1.34 -8.03 -6.34
CA CYS A 126 2.27 -7.93 -7.46
C CYS A 126 1.78 -6.91 -8.51
N LYS A 127 2.71 -6.10 -9.07
CA LYS A 127 2.40 -5.14 -10.14
C LYS A 127 1.87 -5.83 -11.41
N LYS A 128 2.39 -7.01 -11.75
CA LYS A 128 1.95 -7.75 -12.95
C LYS A 128 0.72 -8.60 -12.67
N SER A 129 -0.21 -8.66 -13.64
CA SER A 129 -1.34 -9.59 -13.63
C SER A 129 -0.83 -11.03 -13.44
N PRO A 130 -1.46 -11.86 -12.59
CA PRO A 130 -2.79 -11.70 -11.99
C PRO A 130 -2.80 -10.99 -10.62
N HIS A 131 -1.85 -10.09 -10.34
CA HIS A 131 -1.82 -9.26 -9.12
C HIS A 131 -1.86 -10.05 -7.80
N LYS A 132 -1.19 -11.21 -7.79
CA LYS A 132 -1.15 -12.13 -6.65
C LYS A 132 -0.80 -11.39 -5.35
N ILE A 133 -1.48 -11.77 -4.28
CA ILE A 133 -1.12 -11.41 -2.92
C ILE A 133 0.11 -12.22 -2.53
N VAL A 134 1.19 -11.54 -2.18
CA VAL A 134 2.46 -12.17 -1.77
C VAL A 134 2.97 -11.55 -0.48
N ASN A 135 3.90 -12.25 0.16
CA ASN A 135 4.55 -11.76 1.37
C ASN A 135 5.61 -10.72 1.02
N ARG A 136 5.66 -9.65 1.81
CA ARG A 136 6.81 -8.74 1.85
C ARG A 136 8.07 -9.54 2.23
N PRO A 137 9.26 -9.15 1.76
CA PRO A 137 10.51 -9.73 2.19
C PRO A 137 10.69 -9.71 3.70
N ASP A 138 11.44 -10.69 4.21
CA ASP A 138 11.80 -10.72 5.62
C ASP A 138 12.64 -9.48 5.99
N GLY A 139 12.43 -8.97 7.20
CA GLY A 139 13.06 -7.75 7.71
C GLY A 139 12.40 -6.44 7.26
N HIS A 140 11.44 -6.48 6.33
CA HIS A 140 10.71 -5.29 5.91
C HIS A 140 9.92 -4.67 7.08
N GLN A 141 9.95 -3.35 7.20
CA GLN A 141 9.21 -2.62 8.23
C GLN A 141 7.69 -2.79 8.02
N CYS A 142 6.97 -3.06 9.10
CA CYS A 142 5.53 -3.27 9.05
C CYS A 142 4.80 -2.71 10.26
N LEU A 143 3.49 -2.59 10.10
CA LEU A 143 2.54 -2.33 11.16
C LEU A 143 1.74 -3.60 11.44
N ASN A 144 1.67 -4.00 12.70
CA ASN A 144 1.04 -5.25 13.11
C ASN A 144 -0.50 -5.10 13.26
N PRO A 145 -1.30 -5.71 12.37
CA PRO A 145 -2.76 -5.58 12.43
C PRO A 145 -3.38 -6.13 13.72
N SER A 146 -2.73 -7.07 14.41
CA SER A 146 -3.25 -7.63 15.67
C SER A 146 -3.27 -6.61 16.81
N THR A 147 -2.59 -5.48 16.64
CA THR A 147 -2.50 -4.38 17.61
C THR A 147 -3.24 -3.12 17.13
N ALA A 148 -3.83 -3.18 15.93
CA ALA A 148 -4.61 -2.09 15.38
C ALA A 148 -5.97 -1.98 16.09
N HIS A 149 -6.57 -0.79 16.08
CA HIS A 149 -7.92 -0.63 16.59
C HIS A 149 -8.94 -1.08 15.53
N PRO A 150 -10.02 -1.78 15.92
CA PRO A 150 -11.11 -2.07 14.99
C PRO A 150 -11.81 -0.78 14.60
N GLY A 151 -12.28 -0.68 13.35
CA GLY A 151 -13.02 0.48 12.86
C GLY A 151 -13.95 0.12 11.70
N GLY A 152 -14.44 1.15 11.02
CA GLY A 152 -15.23 1.04 9.79
C GLY A 152 -14.74 1.97 8.68
N CYS A 153 -15.00 1.57 7.44
CA CYS A 153 -14.59 2.30 6.25
C CYS A 153 -15.45 3.55 6.00
N TYR A 154 -14.79 4.69 5.76
CA TYR A 154 -15.42 5.94 5.33
C TYR A 154 -14.46 6.80 4.50
N GLY A 155 -14.88 7.20 3.30
CA GLY A 155 -14.07 8.05 2.41
C GLY A 155 -12.72 7.43 2.07
N GLY A 156 -12.67 6.11 1.87
CA GLY A 156 -11.45 5.38 1.55
C GLY A 156 -10.50 5.10 2.72
N ASN A 157 -10.83 5.54 3.93
CA ASN A 157 -10.00 5.38 5.12
C ASN A 157 -10.71 4.55 6.20
N CYS A 158 -9.94 3.93 7.08
CA CYS A 158 -10.49 3.23 8.25
C CYS A 158 -10.54 4.18 9.45
N HIS A 159 -11.68 4.22 10.15
CA HIS A 159 -11.89 5.11 11.29
C HIS A 159 -12.25 4.30 12.54
N LYS A 160 -11.46 4.45 13.62
CA LYS A 160 -11.52 3.69 14.88
C LYS A 160 -12.89 3.68 15.62
N ASN A 161 -13.82 4.57 15.28
CA ASN A 161 -15.15 4.64 15.90
C ASN A 161 -16.30 4.69 14.89
N TYR A 162 -16.02 4.36 13.63
CA TYR A 162 -17.05 4.35 12.61
C TYR A 162 -17.72 2.99 12.57
N LEU A 163 -18.87 2.89 13.23
CA LEU A 163 -19.83 1.82 13.05
C LEU A 163 -21.00 2.47 12.33
N TRP A 164 -21.30 2.05 11.10
CA TRP A 164 -22.47 2.52 10.38
C TRP A 164 -23.67 2.36 11.31
N LYS A 165 -24.32 3.49 11.63
CA LYS A 165 -25.65 3.47 12.25
C LYS A 165 -26.62 3.40 11.07
N ASP A 166 -27.38 2.33 11.02
CA ASP A 166 -28.45 2.11 10.05
C ASP A 166 -29.38 3.31 9.91
#